data_AF-A0A951MPT2-F1
#
_entry.id   AF-A0A951MPT2-F1
#
_cell.length_a   1.000
_cell.length_b   1.000
_cell.length_c   1.000
_cell.angle_alpha   90.00
_cell.angle_beta   90.00
_cell.angle_gamma   90.00
#
_symmetry.space_group_name_H-M   'P 1'
#
loop_
_entity.id
_entity.type
_entity.pdbx_description
1 polymer ?
#
loop_
_entity_poly.entity_id
_entity_poly.type
_entity_poly.pdbx_seq_one_letter_code
_entity_poly.pdbx_strand_id
1 'polypeptide(L)'
;AYGAEHSGLGDIVREQAATQDLVLSPDPRPEEVIFVRSDQYSFVKAGIPAVFLVPGFTSSDDTVDGEALWRDFEDEHYHGVGDDLSLPFDAESAKRFAMANFLIGLDVANRDALVQWKEGDFFGERFASKRAASASAP
;
A
#
# COMPACT_ATOMS: atom_id res chain seq x y z
N ALA A 1 3.59 -1.01 -3.74
CA ALA A 1 2.43 -0.27 -3.17
C ALA A 1 1.25 -0.45 -4.11
N TYR A 2 0.33 -1.34 -3.77
CA TYR A 2 -0.80 -1.68 -4.64
C TYR A 2 -1.81 -0.53 -4.71
N GLY A 3 -2.27 -0.22 -5.93
CA GLY A 3 -3.26 0.81 -6.22
C GLY A 3 -2.76 2.25 -6.19
N ALA A 4 -1.46 2.46 -6.00
CA ALA A 4 -0.83 3.78 -6.07
C ALA A 4 -1.04 4.47 -7.43
N GLU A 5 -1.24 3.69 -8.49
CA GLU A 5 -1.46 4.15 -9.85
C GLU A 5 -2.82 4.83 -10.05
N HIS A 6 -3.83 4.57 -9.22
CA HIS A 6 -5.23 4.98 -9.47
C HIS A 6 -5.57 6.41 -9.06
N SER A 7 -4.77 7.04 -8.21
CA SER A 7 -5.10 8.34 -7.62
C SER A 7 -3.87 9.18 -7.34
N GLY A 8 -4.08 10.42 -6.90
CA GLY A 8 -3.01 11.27 -6.38
C GLY A 8 -2.30 10.70 -5.13
N LEU A 9 -2.84 9.64 -4.49
CA LEU A 9 -2.18 9.00 -3.36
C LEU A 9 -0.83 8.41 -3.76
N GLY A 10 -0.68 7.92 -4.99
CA GLY A 10 0.59 7.31 -5.41
C GLY A 10 1.78 8.26 -5.36
N ASP A 11 1.55 9.54 -5.64
CA ASP A 11 2.61 10.56 -5.59
C ASP A 11 3.01 10.86 -4.15
N ILE A 12 2.03 10.95 -3.25
CA ILE A 12 2.25 11.09 -1.80
C ILE A 12 3.03 9.89 -1.26
N VAL A 13 2.60 8.67 -1.61
CA VAL A 13 3.27 7.44 -1.19
C VAL A 13 4.72 7.43 -1.67
N ARG A 14 4.97 7.81 -2.93
CA ARG A 14 6.33 7.86 -3.49
C ARG A 14 7.21 8.88 -2.79
N GLU A 15 6.70 10.09 -2.57
CA GLU A 15 7.44 11.17 -1.91
C GLU A 15 7.81 10.78 -0.48
N GLN A 16 6.83 10.35 0.32
CA GLN A 16 7.07 10.03 1.73
C GLN A 16 7.90 8.75 1.92
N ALA A 17 7.72 7.73 1.06
CA ALA A 17 8.57 6.54 1.07
C ALA A 17 10.05 6.88 0.80
N ALA A 18 10.31 7.77 -0.16
CA ALA A 18 11.68 8.19 -0.48
C ALA A 18 12.39 8.87 0.70
N THR A 19 11.67 9.53 1.61
CA THR A 19 12.26 10.10 2.83
C THR A 19 12.79 9.05 3.81
N GLN A 20 12.37 7.79 3.65
CA GLN A 20 12.78 6.64 4.46
C GLN A 20 13.70 5.69 3.67
N ASP A 21 14.29 6.18 2.57
CA ASP A 21 15.12 5.40 1.65
C ASP A 21 14.39 4.18 1.05
N LEU A 22 13.06 4.28 0.90
CA LEU A 22 12.23 3.25 0.27
C LEU A 22 11.84 3.67 -1.14
N VAL A 23 11.80 2.71 -2.05
CA VAL A 23 11.34 2.89 -3.42
C VAL A 23 10.06 2.10 -3.68
N LEU A 24 9.20 2.62 -4.54
CA LEU A 24 8.03 1.88 -5.01
C LEU A 24 8.46 0.97 -6.16
N SER A 25 8.04 -0.29 -6.10
CA SER A 25 8.09 -1.20 -7.24
C SER A 25 6.72 -1.27 -7.94
N PRO A 26 6.69 -1.63 -9.24
CA PRO A 26 5.49 -2.16 -9.87
C PRO A 26 4.93 -3.37 -9.11
N ASP A 27 3.66 -3.69 -9.36
CA ASP A 27 3.07 -4.96 -8.91
C ASP A 27 3.84 -6.12 -9.58
N PRO A 28 4.48 -7.02 -8.80
CA PRO A 28 5.25 -8.13 -9.36
C PRO A 28 4.38 -9.31 -9.81
N ARG A 29 3.09 -9.36 -9.40
CA ARG A 29 2.14 -10.44 -9.73
C ARG A 29 0.77 -9.86 -10.12
N PRO A 30 0.69 -9.03 -11.18
CA PRO A 30 -0.53 -8.31 -11.54
C PRO A 30 -1.73 -9.22 -11.84
N GLU A 31 -1.49 -10.46 -12.26
CA GLU A 31 -2.50 -11.49 -12.48
C GLU A 31 -3.27 -11.89 -11.21
N GLU A 32 -2.68 -11.68 -10.02
CA GLU A 32 -3.33 -12.00 -8.75
C GLU A 32 -4.31 -10.91 -8.28
N VAL A 33 -4.26 -9.73 -8.90
CA VAL A 33 -5.13 -8.58 -8.64
C VAL A 33 -5.22 -8.25 -7.15
N ILE A 34 -4.08 -8.25 -6.45
CA ILE A 34 -4.01 -8.12 -4.98
C ILE A 34 -4.69 -6.85 -4.47
N PHE A 35 -4.66 -5.76 -5.23
CA PHE A 35 -5.26 -4.50 -4.82
C PHE A 35 -6.76 -4.59 -4.46
N VAL A 36 -7.51 -5.55 -4.99
CA VAL A 36 -8.95 -5.72 -4.66
C VAL A 36 -9.23 -6.81 -3.63
N ARG A 37 -8.19 -7.41 -3.03
CA ARG A 37 -8.28 -8.60 -2.16
C ARG A 37 -8.09 -8.34 -0.66
N SER A 38 -8.01 -7.07 -0.25
CA SER A 38 -7.89 -6.69 1.17
C SER A 38 -8.79 -5.48 1.49
N ASP A 39 -8.77 -5.02 2.74
CA ASP A 39 -9.75 -4.09 3.33
C ASP A 39 -9.85 -2.74 2.63
N GLN A 40 -8.74 -2.25 2.05
CA GLN A 40 -8.71 -1.00 1.28
C GLN A 40 -9.79 -0.97 0.20
N TYR A 41 -10.16 -2.13 -0.37
CA TYR A 41 -11.13 -2.19 -1.45
C TYR A 41 -12.54 -1.78 -1.01
N SER A 42 -12.86 -1.91 0.28
CA SER A 42 -14.13 -1.40 0.82
C SER A 42 -14.22 0.12 0.73
N PHE A 43 -13.11 0.84 0.95
CA PHE A 43 -13.02 2.29 0.75
C PHE A 43 -13.15 2.65 -0.74
N VAL A 44 -12.48 1.90 -1.62
CA VAL A 44 -12.57 2.06 -3.07
C VAL A 44 -14.04 1.94 -3.53
N LYS A 45 -14.77 0.91 -3.07
CA LYS A 45 -16.19 0.71 -3.39
C LYS A 45 -17.11 1.83 -2.89
N ALA A 46 -16.66 2.60 -1.89
CA ALA A 46 -17.33 3.79 -1.37
C ALA A 46 -16.88 5.10 -2.08
N GLY A 47 -15.99 5.00 -3.08
CA GLY A 47 -15.49 6.14 -3.86
C GLY A 47 -14.30 6.87 -3.23
N ILE A 48 -13.69 6.29 -2.20
CA ILE A 48 -12.54 6.87 -1.49
C ILE A 48 -11.25 6.27 -2.09
N PRO A 49 -10.32 7.10 -2.62
CA PRO A 49 -9.00 6.62 -3.02
C PRO A 49 -8.29 5.93 -1.87
N ALA A 50 -7.69 4.78 -2.15
CA ALA A 50 -6.97 3.99 -1.15
C ALA A 50 -5.75 3.31 -1.80
N VAL A 51 -4.78 2.97 -0.97
CA VAL A 51 -3.59 2.19 -1.34
C VAL A 51 -3.42 1.04 -0.36
N PHE A 52 -2.79 -0.05 -0.79
CA PHE A 52 -2.38 -1.14 0.08
C PHE A 52 -0.86 -1.28 0.05
N LEU A 53 -0.25 -0.98 1.19
CA LEU A 53 1.20 -1.00 1.35
C LEU A 53 1.62 -2.36 1.90
N VAL A 54 2.54 -2.99 1.19
CA VAL A 54 3.22 -4.21 1.64
C VAL A 54 4.73 -3.95 1.59
N PRO A 55 5.52 -4.60 2.47
CA PRO A 55 6.96 -4.68 2.27
C PRO A 55 7.28 -5.22 0.87
N GLY A 56 8.30 -4.65 0.22
CA GLY A 56 8.72 -5.09 -1.11
C GLY A 56 9.54 -6.38 -1.07
N PHE A 57 9.92 -6.85 -2.25
CA PHE A 57 10.70 -8.08 -2.46
C PHE A 57 12.21 -7.84 -2.56
N THR A 58 12.65 -6.59 -2.43
CA THR A 58 14.04 -6.17 -2.58
C THR A 58 14.64 -5.77 -1.24
N SER A 59 15.93 -6.05 -1.05
CA SER A 59 16.69 -5.60 0.12
C SER A 59 17.62 -4.44 -0.24
N SER A 60 17.95 -3.60 0.75
CA SER A 60 19.06 -2.65 0.65
C SER A 60 20.44 -3.30 0.88
N ASP A 61 20.44 -4.54 1.35
CA ASP A 61 21.62 -5.40 1.44
C ASP A 61 21.60 -6.38 0.26
N ASP A 62 22.53 -6.22 -0.68
CA ASP A 62 22.63 -7.04 -1.90
C ASP A 62 22.93 -8.53 -1.62
N THR A 63 23.27 -8.89 -0.38
CA THR A 63 23.45 -10.30 0.03
C THR A 63 22.15 -10.96 0.49
N VAL A 64 21.07 -10.18 0.65
CA VAL A 64 19.76 -10.66 1.09
C VAL A 64 18.80 -10.74 -0.09
N ASP A 65 18.37 -11.96 -0.41
CA ASP A 65 17.31 -12.21 -1.38
C ASP A 65 15.93 -12.06 -0.72
N GLY A 66 15.35 -10.86 -0.84
CA GLY A 66 14.04 -10.55 -0.26
C GLY A 66 12.88 -11.34 -0.87
N GLU A 67 12.97 -11.74 -2.16
CA GLU A 67 11.93 -12.55 -2.78
C GLU A 67 11.95 -13.97 -2.26
N ALA A 68 13.15 -14.56 -2.10
CA ALA A 68 13.29 -15.89 -1.50
C ALA A 68 12.76 -15.92 -0.06
N LEU A 69 13.08 -14.92 0.76
CA LEU A 69 12.56 -14.81 2.14
C LEU A 69 11.04 -14.67 2.17
N TRP A 70 10.46 -13.88 1.26
CA TRP A 70 9.02 -13.75 1.17
C TRP A 70 8.35 -15.07 0.78
N ARG A 71 8.91 -15.80 -0.20
CA ARG A 71 8.38 -17.10 -0.65
C ARG A 71 8.45 -18.15 0.44
N ASP A 72 9.58 -18.24 1.15
CA ASP A 72 9.74 -19.14 2.29
C ASP A 72 8.67 -18.88 3.36
N PHE A 73 8.42 -17.61 3.68
CA PHE A 73 7.33 -17.24 4.59
C PHE A 73 5.94 -17.63 4.04
N GLU A 74 5.64 -17.33 2.78
CA GLU A 74 4.35 -17.68 2.14
C GLU A 74 4.09 -19.19 2.15
N ASP A 75 5.11 -20.00 1.87
CA ASP A 75 4.98 -21.44 1.68
C ASP A 75 4.95 -22.21 3.02
N GLU A 76 5.77 -21.82 4.00
CA GLU A 76 5.99 -22.61 5.22
C GLU A 76 5.34 -22.01 6.48
N HIS A 77 5.08 -20.70 6.52
CA HIS A 77 4.70 -20.00 7.75
C HIS A 77 3.34 -19.32 7.69
N TYR A 78 3.00 -18.69 6.58
CA TYR A 78 1.80 -17.87 6.44
C TYR A 78 0.52 -18.66 6.76
N HIS A 79 -0.34 -18.10 7.62
CA HIS A 79 -1.54 -18.76 8.17
C HIS A 79 -1.27 -20.11 8.88
N GLY A 80 -0.03 -20.37 9.25
CA GLY A 80 0.42 -21.56 9.96
C GLY A 80 0.76 -21.30 11.41
N VAL A 81 1.03 -22.37 12.16
CA VAL A 81 1.47 -22.27 13.56
C VAL A 81 2.89 -21.70 13.70
N GLY A 82 3.67 -21.70 12.63
CA GLY A 82 5.03 -21.17 12.59
C GLY A 82 5.10 -19.67 12.28
N ASP A 83 3.97 -18.99 12.08
CA ASP A 83 3.89 -17.53 12.04
C ASP A 83 3.90 -16.98 13.48
N ASP A 84 5.09 -17.01 14.09
CA ASP A 84 5.31 -16.60 15.48
C ASP A 84 6.62 -15.81 15.67
N LEU A 85 6.88 -15.40 16.91
CA LEU A 85 8.03 -14.56 17.28
C LEU A 85 9.40 -15.26 17.20
N SER A 86 9.46 -16.55 16.86
CA SER A 86 10.72 -17.25 16.60
C SER A 86 11.30 -16.93 15.22
N LEU A 87 10.49 -16.40 14.30
CA LEU A 87 10.93 -15.94 12.99
C LEU A 87 11.87 -14.73 13.09
N PRO A 88 12.85 -14.60 12.17
CA PRO A 88 13.73 -13.45 12.15
C PRO A 88 12.93 -12.16 11.91
N PHE A 89 13.25 -11.12 12.66
CA PHE A 89 12.61 -9.81 12.55
C PHE A 89 13.65 -8.71 12.38
N ASP A 90 13.59 -8.00 11.25
CA ASP A 90 14.41 -6.82 11.00
C ASP A 90 13.69 -5.55 11.52
N ALA A 91 14.11 -5.12 12.70
CA ALA A 91 13.55 -3.95 13.37
C ALA A 91 13.80 -2.64 12.62
N GLU A 92 14.91 -2.50 11.90
CA GLU A 92 15.20 -1.25 11.17
C GLU A 92 14.34 -1.14 9.91
N SER A 93 14.17 -2.23 9.16
CA SER A 93 13.23 -2.27 8.04
C SER A 93 11.79 -2.02 8.50
N ALA A 94 11.35 -2.66 9.59
CA ALA A 94 10.02 -2.44 10.15
C ALA A 94 9.80 -0.98 10.58
N LYS A 95 10.80 -0.36 11.22
CA LYS A 95 10.77 1.05 11.62
C LYS A 95 10.65 1.99 10.42
N ARG A 96 11.44 1.79 9.36
CA ARG A 96 11.38 2.60 8.13
C ARG A 96 10.02 2.48 7.46
N PHE A 97 9.50 1.25 7.34
CA PHE A 97 8.20 1.01 6.74
C PHE A 97 7.06 1.65 7.56
N ALA A 98 7.09 1.49 8.88
CA ALA A 98 6.12 2.12 9.78
C ALA A 98 6.18 3.65 9.71
N MET A 99 7.39 4.23 9.67
CA MET A 99 7.57 5.68 9.53
C MET A 99 7.03 6.20 8.19
N ALA A 100 7.29 5.49 7.09
CA ALA A 100 6.73 5.86 5.78
C ALA A 100 5.18 5.85 5.82
N ASN A 101 4.57 4.83 6.42
CA ASN A 101 3.11 4.77 6.59
C ASN A 101 2.57 5.95 7.41
N PHE A 102 3.25 6.29 8.52
CA PHE A 102 2.91 7.43 9.34
C PHE A 102 2.99 8.75 8.57
N LEU A 103 4.08 8.98 7.83
CA LEU A 103 4.29 10.20 7.06
C LEU A 103 3.27 10.35 5.92
N ILE A 104 2.89 9.26 5.26
CA ILE A 104 1.82 9.24 4.25
C ILE A 104 0.50 9.70 4.87
N GLY A 105 0.12 9.10 6.01
CA GLY A 105 -1.10 9.47 6.72
C GLY A 105 -1.08 10.93 7.20
N LEU A 106 0.08 11.39 7.70
CA LEU A 106 0.27 12.76 8.17
C LEU A 106 0.18 13.78 7.03
N ASP A 107 0.79 13.50 5.88
CA ASP A 107 0.71 14.35 4.69
C ASP A 107 -0.76 14.47 4.24
N VAL A 108 -1.43 13.32 4.03
CA VAL A 108 -2.85 13.30 3.63
C VAL A 108 -3.73 14.06 4.61
N ALA A 109 -3.51 13.91 5.91
CA ALA A 109 -4.31 14.57 6.95
C ALA A 109 -4.12 16.10 7.01
N ASN A 110 -2.97 16.61 6.55
CA ASN A 110 -2.65 18.05 6.58
C ASN A 110 -2.91 18.77 5.24
N ARG A 111 -3.43 18.08 4.22
CA ARG A 111 -3.79 18.72 2.95
C ARG A 111 -5.14 19.41 3.02
N ASP A 112 -5.22 20.62 2.46
CA ASP A 112 -6.48 21.36 2.30
C ASP A 112 -7.45 20.64 1.35
N ALA A 113 -6.92 20.02 0.29
CA ALA A 113 -7.69 19.31 -0.71
C ALA A 113 -7.66 17.80 -0.50
N LEU A 114 -8.83 17.17 -0.62
CA LEU A 114 -8.96 15.73 -0.62
C LEU A 114 -8.20 15.12 -1.80
N VAL A 115 -7.59 13.96 -1.57
CA VAL A 115 -6.98 13.19 -2.66
C VAL A 115 -8.05 12.72 -3.64
N GLN A 116 -7.76 12.89 -4.92
CA GLN A 116 -8.64 12.58 -6.05
C GLN A 116 -8.14 11.39 -6.85
N TRP A 117 -9.08 10.67 -7.47
CA TRP A 117 -8.80 9.71 -8.52
C TRP A 117 -8.11 10.38 -9.71
N LYS A 118 -7.32 9.62 -10.47
CA LYS A 118 -6.79 10.12 -11.75
C LYS A 118 -7.91 10.15 -12.79
N GLU A 119 -7.77 11.07 -13.74
CA GLU A 119 -8.70 11.15 -14.87
C GLU A 119 -8.68 9.85 -15.69
N GLY A 120 -9.85 9.34 -16.03
CA GLY A 120 -10.01 8.07 -16.76
C GLY A 120 -9.67 6.81 -15.94
N ASP A 121 -9.45 6.92 -14.63
CA ASP A 121 -9.22 5.75 -13.78
C ASP A 121 -10.49 4.92 -13.63
N PHE A 122 -10.37 3.60 -13.83
CA PHE A 122 -11.49 2.67 -13.75
C PHE A 122 -12.24 2.73 -12.41
N PHE A 123 -11.54 2.79 -11.29
CA PHE A 123 -12.18 2.85 -9.97
C PHE A 123 -12.82 4.21 -9.73
N GLY A 124 -12.16 5.29 -10.17
CA GLY A 124 -12.71 6.64 -10.17
C GLY A 124 -14.05 6.72 -10.92
N GLU A 125 -14.09 6.31 -12.18
CA GLU A 125 -15.30 6.30 -13.00
C GLU A 125 -16.42 5.45 -12.37
N ARG A 126 -16.05 4.31 -11.78
CA ARG A 126 -17.00 3.33 -11.26
C ARG A 126 -17.60 3.71 -9.90
N PHE A 127 -16.86 4.41 -9.05
CA PHE A 127 -17.21 4.57 -7.63
C PHE A 127 -17.18 6.01 -7.10
N ALA A 128 -16.51 6.97 -7.74
CA ALA A 128 -16.33 8.32 -7.18
C ALA A 128 -17.65 9.05 -6.87
N SER A 129 -18.70 8.82 -7.68
CA SER A 129 -20.03 9.42 -7.46
C SER A 129 -20.67 9.07 -6.12
N LYS A 130 -20.32 7.91 -5.53
CA LYS A 130 -20.84 7.48 -4.23
C LYS A 130 -20.32 8.34 -3.08
N ARG A 131 -19.06 8.77 -3.16
CA ARG A 131 -18.44 9.65 -2.17
C ARG A 131 -19.04 11.06 -2.23
N ALA A 132 -19.33 11.56 -3.44
CA ALA A 132 -20.02 12.84 -3.59
C ALA A 132 -21.41 12.81 -2.95
N ALA A 133 -22.15 11.71 -3.11
CA ALA A 133 -23.48 11.54 -2.52
C ALA A 133 -23.47 11.45 -0.99
N SER A 134 -22.42 10.88 -0.37
CA SER A 134 -22.29 10.82 1.09
C SER A 134 -21.84 12.13 1.72
N ALA A 135 -21.03 12.93 1.02
CA ALA A 135 -20.62 14.26 1.48
C ALA A 135 -21.75 15.30 1.41
N SER A 136 -22.78 15.05 0.61
CA SER A 136 -23.98 15.90 0.51
C SER A 136 -25.15 15.42 1.37
N ALA A 137 -24.98 14.34 2.13
CA ALA A 137 -25.98 13.88 3.09
C ALA A 137 -25.85 14.70 4.41
N PRO A 138 -26.97 15.14 5.00
CA PRO A 138 -26.99 16.04 6.17
C PRO A 138 -26.49 15.40 7.46
#